data_AF-W1Y1H2-F1
#
_entry.id   AF-W1Y1H2-F1
#
_cell.length_a   1.000
_cell.length_b   1.000
_cell.length_c   1.000
_cell.angle_alpha   90.00
_cell.angle_beta   90.00
_cell.angle_gamma   90.00
#
_symmetry.space_group_name_H-M   'P 1'
#
loop_
_entity.id
_entity.type
_entity.pdbx_description
1 polymer ?
#
loop_
_entity_poly.entity_id
_entity_poly.type
_entity_poly.pdbx_seq_one_letter_code
_entity_poly.pdbx_strand_id
1 'polypeptide(L)'
;EALIVWELTDDNPIVDLSLFKSRNFTIGCLCINPAYMLYFGAIVLLPQLLQEVYGYTATWAGLASAPVGIIPVILSPIIGRFAH
;
A
#
# COMPACT_ATOMS: atom_id res chain seq x y z
N GLU A 1 -9.45 -13.33 -9.07
CA GLU A 1 -10.27 -14.16 -9.97
C GLU A 1 -11.64 -14.54 -9.38
N ALA A 2 -11.77 -15.52 -8.48
CA ALA A 2 -13.09 -16.04 -8.06
C ALA A 2 -13.99 -15.06 -7.28
N LEU A 3 -13.39 -14.10 -6.57
CA LEU A 3 -14.12 -13.17 -5.69
C LEU A 3 -14.95 -12.14 -6.47
N ILE A 4 -14.45 -11.69 -7.63
CA ILE A 4 -15.12 -10.69 -8.48
C ILE A 4 -16.38 -11.30 -9.12
N VAL A 5 -16.31 -12.56 -9.55
CA VAL A 5 -17.45 -13.29 -10.13
C VAL A 5 -18.52 -13.56 -9.06
N TRP A 6 -18.08 -13.81 -7.82
CA TRP A 6 -18.97 -14.06 -6.68
C TRP A 6 -19.66 -12.78 -6.20
N GLU A 7 -18.93 -11.67 -6.03
CA GLU A 7 -19.50 -10.37 -5.63
C GLU A 7 -20.48 -9.78 -6.64
N LEU A 8 -20.32 -10.07 -7.95
CA LEU A 8 -21.26 -9.61 -8.97
C LEU A 8 -22.58 -10.40 -8.98
N THR A 9 -22.62 -11.59 -8.36
CA THR A 9 -23.79 -12.47 -8.32
C THR A 9 -24.50 -12.44 -6.97
N ASP A 10 -23.89 -11.84 -5.94
CA ASP A 10 -24.43 -11.77 -4.58
C ASP A 10 -25.35 -10.54 -4.39
N ASP A 11 -26.48 -10.73 -3.71
CA ASP A 11 -27.48 -9.68 -3.43
C ASP A 11 -26.99 -8.64 -2.40
N ASN A 12 -25.93 -8.94 -1.63
CA ASN A 12 -25.29 -7.98 -0.70
C ASN A 12 -23.77 -7.89 -0.94
N PRO A 13 -23.32 -7.12 -1.95
CA PRO A 13 -21.90 -6.99 -2.24
C PRO A 13 -21.17 -6.22 -1.13
N ILE A 14 -20.03 -6.75 -0.69
CA ILE A 14 -19.14 -6.10 0.29
C ILE A 14 -18.39 -4.93 -0.38
N VAL A 15 -18.08 -5.05 -1.67
CA VAL A 15 -17.48 -4.01 -2.50
C VAL A 15 -18.48 -3.50 -3.54
N ASP A 16 -18.93 -2.25 -3.38
CA ASP A 16 -19.77 -1.58 -4.37
C ASP A 16 -18.93 -1.07 -5.57
N LEU A 17 -18.87 -1.88 -6.62
CA LEU A 17 -18.15 -1.55 -7.86
C LEU A 17 -18.78 -0.37 -8.62
N SER A 18 -20.01 0.05 -8.29
CA SER A 18 -20.64 1.21 -8.91
C SER A 18 -19.91 2.52 -8.59
N LEU A 19 -19.09 2.55 -7.53
CA LEU A 19 -18.23 3.69 -7.18
C LEU A 19 -17.23 4.04 -8.28
N PHE A 20 -16.72 3.04 -9.03
CA PHE A 20 -15.84 3.26 -10.19
C PHE A 20 -16.53 3.96 -11.36
N LYS A 21 -17.88 4.02 -11.37
CA LYS A 21 -18.64 4.81 -12.34
C LYS A 21 -18.45 6.32 -12.12
N SER A 22 -18.08 6.73 -10.90
CA SER A 22 -17.74 8.12 -10.58
C SER A 22 -16.32 8.46 -11.06
N ARG A 23 -16.22 9.50 -11.89
CA ARG A 23 -14.93 9.98 -12.42
C ARG A 23 -13.98 10.42 -11.31
N ASN A 24 -14.49 11.01 -10.23
CA ASN A 24 -13.65 11.44 -9.10
C ASN A 24 -13.06 10.25 -8.34
N PHE A 25 -13.87 9.20 -8.13
CA PHE A 25 -13.40 7.98 -7.47
C PHE A 25 -12.35 7.26 -8.32
N THR A 26 -12.62 7.09 -9.62
CA THR A 26 -11.68 6.45 -10.55
C THR A 26 -10.38 7.23 -10.70
N ILE A 27 -10.41 8.57 -10.78
CA ILE A 27 -9.19 9.39 -10.78
C ILE A 27 -8.44 9.24 -9.45
N GLY A 28 -9.14 9.25 -8.31
CA GLY A 28 -8.52 9.02 -7.00
C GLY A 28 -7.80 7.66 -6.94
N CYS A 29 -8.46 6.60 -7.37
CA CYS A 29 -7.87 5.26 -7.49
C CYS A 29 -6.68 5.24 -8.45
N LEU A 30 -6.77 5.89 -9.60
CA LEU A 30 -5.67 5.97 -10.57
C LEU A 30 -4.49 6.79 -10.06
N CYS A 31 -4.69 7.77 -9.18
CA CYS A 31 -3.61 8.52 -8.56
C CYS A 31 -2.90 7.73 -7.47
N ILE A 32 -3.65 7.00 -6.63
CA ILE A 32 -3.07 6.24 -5.51
C ILE A 32 -2.39 4.95 -5.98
N ASN A 33 -2.88 4.34 -7.06
CA ASN A 33 -2.34 3.10 -7.61
C ASN A 33 -0.83 3.16 -7.97
N PRO A 34 -0.35 4.10 -8.80
CA PRO A 34 1.08 4.19 -9.13
C PRO A 34 1.93 4.54 -7.91
N ALA A 35 1.40 5.33 -6.96
CA ALA A 35 2.10 5.63 -5.72
C ALA A 35 2.34 4.37 -4.89
N TYR A 36 1.33 3.51 -4.74
CA TYR A 36 1.47 2.23 -4.05
C TYR A 36 2.34 1.24 -4.82
N MET A 37 2.25 1.21 -6.16
CA MET A 37 3.12 0.37 -6.99
C MET A 37 4.61 0.72 -6.79
N LEU A 38 4.95 2.01 -6.83
CA LEU A 38 6.31 2.47 -6.55
C LEU A 38 6.72 2.17 -5.10
N TYR A 39 5.82 2.38 -4.14
CA TYR A 39 6.09 2.13 -2.72
C TYR A 39 6.46 0.67 -2.44
N PHE A 40 5.71 -0.29 -2.99
CA PHE A 40 6.03 -1.71 -2.87
C PHE A 40 7.39 -2.05 -3.50
N GLY A 41 7.69 -1.48 -4.66
CA GLY A 41 9.01 -1.64 -5.28
C GLY A 41 10.13 -1.09 -4.40
N ALA A 42 9.97 0.12 -3.86
CA ALA A 42 10.97 0.78 -3.04
C ALA A 42 11.26 0.03 -1.73
N ILE A 43 10.23 -0.55 -1.08
CA ILE A 43 10.39 -1.35 0.14
C ILE A 43 11.29 -2.57 -0.06
N VAL A 44 11.27 -3.17 -1.25
CA VAL A 44 12.10 -4.35 -1.56
C VAL A 44 13.45 -3.94 -2.13
N LEU A 45 13.47 -2.94 -3.02
CA LEU A 45 14.70 -2.51 -3.70
C LEU A 45 15.69 -1.83 -2.75
N LEU A 46 15.23 -1.08 -1.75
CA LEU A 46 16.12 -0.38 -0.82
C LEU A 46 16.98 -1.34 0.03
N PRO A 47 16.42 -2.35 0.73
CA PRO A 47 17.23 -3.32 1.46
C PRO A 47 18.05 -4.19 0.51
N GLN A 48 17.58 -4.47 -0.70
CA GLN A 48 18.35 -5.20 -1.70
C GLN A 48 19.59 -4.41 -2.15
N LEU A 49 19.44 -3.11 -2.44
CA LEU A 49 20.54 -2.21 -2.79
C LEU A 49 21.58 -2.13 -1.66
N LEU A 50 21.13 -2.00 -0.41
CA LEU A 50 22.01 -1.97 0.75
C LEU A 50 22.81 -3.28 0.92
N GLN A 51 22.18 -4.41 0.64
CA GLN A 51 22.85 -5.71 0.73
C GLN A 51 23.81 -5.96 -0.44
N GLU A 52 23.39 -5.68 -1.67
CA GLU A 52 24.10 -6.07 -2.90
C GLU A 52 25.19 -5.08 -3.29
N VAL A 53 24.96 -3.78 -3.13
CA VAL A 53 25.91 -2.72 -3.54
C VAL A 53 26.73 -2.22 -2.36
N TYR A 54 26.09 -2.00 -1.20
CA TYR A 54 26.76 -1.45 -0.02
C TYR A 54 27.33 -2.54 0.91
N GLY A 55 27.09 -3.81 0.62
CA GLY A 55 27.63 -4.95 1.40
C GLY A 55 27.08 -5.04 2.83
N TYR A 56 25.94 -4.41 3.12
CA TYR A 56 25.33 -4.49 4.44
C TYR A 56 24.85 -5.93 4.69
N THR A 57 25.02 -6.43 5.91
CA THR A 57 24.37 -7.68 6.29
C THR A 57 22.86 -7.50 6.34
N ALA A 58 22.10 -8.59 6.14
CA ALA A 58 20.63 -8.56 6.12
C ALA A 58 20.03 -7.85 7.35
N THR A 59 20.64 -8.01 8.53
CA THR A 59 20.20 -7.35 9.77
C THR A 59 20.32 -5.83 9.70
N TRP A 60 21.42 -5.30 9.16
CA TRP A 60 21.64 -3.85 9.04
C TRP A 60 20.77 -3.23 7.95
N ALA A 61 20.58 -3.91 6.82
CA ALA A 61 19.67 -3.46 5.77
C ALA A 61 18.20 -3.47 6.25
N GLY A 62 17.81 -4.48 7.03
CA GLY A 62 16.52 -4.55 7.70
C GLY A 62 16.33 -3.40 8.69
N LEU A 63 17.33 -3.12 9.53
CA LEU A 63 17.27 -2.02 10.48
C LEU A 63 17.22 -0.64 9.80
N ALA A 64 17.93 -0.47 8.68
CA ALA A 64 17.92 0.76 7.89
C ALA A 64 16.57 1.00 7.17
N SER A 65 15.87 -0.08 6.78
CA SER A 65 14.54 -0.01 6.16
C SER A 65 13.39 -0.01 7.18
N ALA A 66 13.64 -0.43 8.42
CA ALA A 66 12.64 -0.48 9.50
C ALA A 66 11.88 0.85 9.77
N PRO A 67 12.51 2.05 9.71
CA PRO A 67 11.81 3.31 9.93
C PRO A 67 10.64 3.53 8.95
N VAL A 68 10.74 3.00 7.73
CA VAL A 68 9.71 3.12 6.69
C VAL A 68 8.40 2.45 7.11
N GLY A 69 8.45 1.39 7.92
CA GLY A 69 7.27 0.71 8.46
C GLY A 69 6.86 1.20 9.85
N ILE A 70 7.82 1.55 10.71
CA ILE A 70 7.56 1.97 12.09
C ILE A 70 6.87 3.34 12.15
N ILE A 71 7.32 4.29 11.34
CA ILE A 71 6.79 5.67 11.34
C ILE A 71 5.28 5.68 11.01
N PRO A 72 4.81 5.02 9.94
CA PRO A 72 3.38 4.90 9.64
C PRO A 72 2.57 4.26 10.77
N VAL A 73 3.09 3.22 11.43
CA VAL A 73 2.38 2.55 12.54
C VAL A 73 2.15 3.51 13.71
N ILE A 74 3.15 4.33 14.04
CA ILE A 74 3.05 5.33 15.11
C ILE A 74 2.14 6.51 14.71
N LEU A 75 2.18 6.91 13.43
CA LEU A 75 1.37 8.01 12.90
C LEU A 75 -0.11 7.62 12.68
N SER A 76 -0.41 6.35 12.41
CA SER A 76 -1.76 5.83 12.17
C SER A 76 -2.78 6.25 13.26
N PRO A 77 -2.51 6.06 14.56
CA PRO A 77 -3.43 6.51 15.62
C PRO A 77 -3.54 8.03 15.72
N ILE A 78 -2.51 8.79 15.32
CA ILE A 78 -2.51 10.25 15.36
C ILE A 78 -3.43 10.78 14.25
N ILE A 79 -3.21 10.33 13.02
CA ILE A 79 -4.02 10.72 11.86
C ILE A 79 -5.48 10.30 12.07
N GLY A 80 -5.72 9.10 12.59
CA GLY A 80 -7.07 8.62 12.90
C GLY A 80 -7.81 9.46 13.94
N ARG A 81 -7.10 10.10 14.89
CA ARG A 81 -7.70 11.04 15.85
C ARG A 81 -8.06 12.39 15.24
N PHE A 82 -7.36 12.83 14.19
CA PHE A 82 -7.59 14.12 13.52
C PHE A 82 -8.48 14.01 12.27
N ALA A 83 -8.79 12.81 11.80
CA ALA A 83 -9.66 12.57 10.64
C ALA A 83 -11.16 12.63 10.97
N HIS A 84 -11.52 13.15 12.15
CA HIS A 84 -12.88 13.23 12.66
C HIS A 84 -13.61 14.50 12.21
#